data_AF-A0A437S615-F1
#
_entry.id   AF-A0A437S615-F1
#
_cell.length_a   1.000
_cell.length_b   1.000
_cell.length_c   1.000
_cell.angle_alpha   90.00
_cell.angle_beta   90.00
_cell.angle_gamma   90.00
#
_symmetry.space_group_name_H-M   'P 1'
#
loop_
_entity.id
_entity.type
_entity.pdbx_description
1 polymer ?
#
loop_
_entity_poly.entity_id
_entity_poly.type
_entity_poly.pdbx_seq_one_letter_code
_entity_poly.pdbx_strand_id
1 'polypeptide(L)'
;MDENLIRTEDYTDFPFGNVSNLRWFLSLTLLFLTFFLIFVGGIVENIIIAIVFFVAGCFVSLYLLDKRFWRKVFKPLKLGDLFKIFLVLLFTYAAAFLVSQLSVSMNDNPIIDMLSKDKVVIYFFISILQLLGEEILFLIPFLFIFNKLKYKTNKKVALTIAWFLSSEIFGILHLPTYSYNLFQCLVVIATIRFALSLGYIWTKNLTVTYIVHVLYDWIILLLLIFAI
;
A
#
# COMPACT_ATOMS: atom_id res chain seq x y z
N MET A 1 0.80 39.82 19.13
CA MET A 1 1.90 38.99 19.64
C MET A 1 2.08 37.89 18.62
N ASP A 2 3.11 38.03 17.80
CA ASP A 2 3.33 37.21 16.61
C ASP A 2 4.01 35.91 17.05
N GLU A 3 3.23 34.84 17.22
CA GLU A 3 3.76 33.50 17.46
C GLU A 3 4.40 32.98 16.17
N ASN A 4 5.59 33.49 15.87
CA ASN A 4 6.53 32.80 14.99
C ASN A 4 6.99 31.53 15.72
N LEU A 5 6.13 30.51 15.69
CA LEU A 5 6.48 29.14 15.99
C LEU A 5 7.61 28.77 15.02
N ILE A 6 8.84 28.80 15.54
CA ILE A 6 10.00 28.24 14.87
C ILE A 6 9.62 26.81 14.51
N ARG A 7 9.34 26.57 13.22
CA ARG A 7 9.06 25.24 12.70
C ARG A 7 10.34 24.42 12.82
N THR A 8 10.53 23.77 13.95
CA THR A 8 11.57 22.75 14.08
C THR A 8 11.18 21.62 13.14
N GLU A 9 11.86 21.51 11.99
CA GLU A 9 11.70 20.38 11.09
C GLU A 9 12.13 19.12 11.84
N ASP A 10 11.16 18.31 12.25
CA ASP A 10 11.42 16.97 12.77
C ASP A 10 11.85 16.08 11.60
N TYR A 11 13.16 15.99 11.36
CA TYR A 11 13.75 15.12 10.34
C TYR A 11 13.50 13.62 10.60
N THR A 12 12.93 13.26 11.75
CA THR A 12 12.50 11.89 12.06
C THR A 12 11.05 11.61 11.66
N ASP A 13 10.29 12.63 11.24
CA ASP A 13 8.87 12.49 10.87
C ASP A 13 8.65 11.89 9.47
N PHE A 14 7.39 11.67 9.08
CA PHE A 14 7.05 11.23 7.73
C PHE A 14 7.51 12.25 6.67
N PRO A 15 7.99 11.77 5.49
CA PRO A 15 8.59 12.64 4.49
C PRO A 15 7.56 13.55 3.79
N PHE A 16 8.09 14.44 2.94
CA PHE A 16 7.33 15.30 2.02
C PHE A 16 6.50 16.43 2.67
N GLY A 17 6.86 16.86 3.88
CA GLY A 17 6.18 17.97 4.57
C GLY A 17 6.14 19.31 3.83
N ASN A 18 7.16 19.62 3.02
CA ASN A 18 7.29 20.90 2.32
C ASN A 18 6.90 20.84 0.84
N VAL A 19 6.21 19.79 0.40
CA VAL A 19 5.80 19.63 -1.01
C VAL A 19 4.58 20.50 -1.31
N SER A 20 4.62 21.25 -2.41
CA SER A 20 3.54 22.16 -2.82
C SER A 20 2.26 21.42 -3.20
N ASN A 21 1.11 22.10 -3.09
CA ASN A 21 -0.19 21.54 -3.45
C ASN A 21 -0.24 21.04 -4.90
N LEU A 22 0.38 21.78 -5.84
CA LEU A 22 0.44 21.38 -7.24
C LEU A 22 1.17 20.04 -7.42
N ARG A 23 2.31 19.85 -6.76
CA ARG A 23 3.07 18.59 -6.87
C ARG A 23 2.32 17.41 -6.28
N TRP A 24 1.62 17.62 -5.16
CA TRP A 24 0.71 16.61 -4.60
C TRP A 24 -0.42 16.26 -5.56
N PHE A 25 -1.08 17.26 -6.14
CA PHE A 25 -2.14 17.06 -7.12
C PHE A 25 -1.64 16.27 -8.33
N LEU A 26 -0.53 16.68 -8.95
CA LEU A 26 0.07 15.98 -10.09
C LEU A 26 0.45 14.52 -9.75
N SER A 27 1.02 14.29 -8.56
CA SER A 27 1.39 12.96 -8.08
C SER A 27 0.18 12.05 -7.89
N LEU A 28 -0.87 12.52 -7.20
CA LEU A 28 -2.10 11.75 -6.98
C LEU A 28 -2.85 11.49 -8.29
N THR A 29 -2.97 12.51 -9.15
CA THR A 29 -3.60 12.38 -10.47
C THR A 29 -2.89 11.35 -11.31
N LEU A 30 -1.54 11.40 -11.41
CA LEU A 30 -0.79 10.41 -12.16
C LEU A 30 -0.95 9.00 -11.57
N LEU A 31 -0.83 8.86 -10.25
CA LEU A 31 -0.97 7.57 -9.55
C LEU A 31 -2.31 6.89 -9.87
N PHE A 32 -3.42 7.60 -9.64
CA PHE A 32 -4.75 7.04 -9.84
C PHE A 32 -5.11 6.91 -11.32
N LEU A 33 -4.66 7.83 -12.18
CA LEU A 33 -4.86 7.70 -13.63
C LEU A 33 -4.14 6.47 -14.18
N THR A 34 -2.88 6.23 -13.79
CA THR A 34 -2.16 5.03 -14.20
C THR A 34 -2.87 3.77 -13.70
N PHE A 35 -3.29 3.72 -12.43
CA PHE A 35 -4.06 2.58 -11.92
C PHE A 35 -5.35 2.36 -12.72
N PHE A 36 -6.13 3.42 -12.94
CA PHE A 36 -7.40 3.36 -13.65
C PHE A 36 -7.21 2.88 -15.08
N LEU A 37 -6.31 3.48 -15.85
CA LEU A 37 -6.08 3.09 -17.24
C LEU A 37 -5.68 1.61 -17.34
N ILE A 38 -4.75 1.17 -16.49
CA ILE A 38 -4.20 -0.20 -16.55
C ILE A 38 -5.21 -1.25 -16.08
N PHE A 39 -5.79 -1.08 -14.88
CA PHE A 39 -6.58 -2.14 -14.24
C PHE A 39 -8.10 -2.01 -14.45
N VAL A 40 -8.60 -0.81 -14.76
CA VAL A 40 -10.04 -0.59 -15.01
C VAL A 40 -10.32 -0.38 -16.49
N GLY A 41 -9.49 0.43 -17.16
CA GLY A 41 -9.62 0.73 -18.58
C GLY A 41 -9.14 -0.40 -19.49
N GLY A 42 -8.32 -1.32 -18.98
CA GLY A 42 -7.82 -2.47 -19.75
C GLY A 42 -6.98 -2.08 -20.97
N ILE A 43 -6.33 -0.90 -20.95
CA ILE A 43 -5.62 -0.37 -22.13
C ILE A 43 -4.39 -1.20 -22.53
N VAL A 44 -3.91 -2.08 -21.65
CA VAL A 44 -2.79 -3.00 -21.88
C VAL A 44 -3.26 -4.41 -21.54
N GLU A 45 -3.41 -5.26 -22.55
CA GLU A 45 -3.85 -6.65 -22.38
C GLU A 45 -2.77 -7.55 -21.75
N ASN A 46 -1.49 -7.30 -22.06
CA ASN A 46 -0.40 -8.10 -21.54
C ASN A 46 -0.12 -7.75 -20.08
N ILE A 47 -0.41 -8.68 -19.17
CA ILE A 47 -0.29 -8.48 -17.71
C ILE A 47 1.11 -8.05 -17.25
N ILE A 48 2.18 -8.55 -17.88
CA ILE A 48 3.55 -8.19 -17.52
C ILE A 48 3.80 -6.72 -17.87
N ILE A 49 3.42 -6.32 -19.08
CA ILE A 49 3.56 -4.94 -19.56
C ILE A 49 2.68 -3.99 -18.73
N ALA A 50 1.46 -4.41 -18.39
CA ALA A 50 0.53 -3.69 -17.53
C ALA A 50 1.15 -3.39 -16.16
N ILE A 51 1.73 -4.41 -15.51
CA ILE A 51 2.38 -4.27 -14.20
C ILE A 51 3.62 -3.38 -14.29
N VAL A 52 4.44 -3.52 -15.33
CA VAL A 52 5.60 -2.64 -15.53
C VAL A 52 5.19 -1.18 -15.66
N PHE A 53 4.16 -0.88 -16.46
CA PHE A 53 3.65 0.49 -16.60
C PHE A 53 3.01 1.01 -15.31
N PHE A 54 2.27 0.17 -14.59
CA PHE A 54 1.69 0.53 -13.30
C PHE A 54 2.78 0.94 -12.30
N VAL A 55 3.80 0.10 -12.14
CA VAL A 55 4.90 0.36 -11.19
C VAL A 55 5.73 1.56 -11.62
N ALA A 56 5.99 1.72 -12.93
CA ALA A 56 6.65 2.91 -13.45
C ALA A 56 5.85 4.19 -13.12
N GLY A 57 4.54 4.19 -13.32
CA GLY A 57 3.67 5.30 -12.93
C GLY A 57 3.73 5.61 -11.44
N CYS A 58 3.73 4.59 -10.58
CA CYS A 58 3.91 4.75 -9.13
C CYS A 58 5.25 5.45 -8.78
N PHE A 59 6.35 5.05 -9.41
CA PHE A 59 7.65 5.68 -9.20
C PHE A 59 7.72 7.11 -9.73
N VAL A 60 7.12 7.39 -10.88
CA VAL A 60 7.03 8.77 -11.41
C VAL A 60 6.20 9.64 -10.47
N SER A 61 5.10 9.11 -9.90
CA SER A 61 4.31 9.82 -8.90
C SER A 61 5.12 10.18 -7.65
N LEU A 62 6.00 9.29 -7.16
CA LEU A 62 6.93 9.62 -6.07
C LEU A 62 7.99 10.66 -6.50
N TYR A 63 8.53 10.54 -7.71
CA TYR A 63 9.50 11.49 -8.26
C TYR A 63 8.93 12.91 -8.37
N LEU A 64 7.64 13.03 -8.73
CA LEU A 64 6.92 14.30 -8.74
C LEU A 64 6.87 14.96 -7.36
N LEU A 65 6.85 14.18 -6.27
CA LEU A 65 6.91 14.72 -4.90
C LEU A 65 8.34 15.13 -4.51
N ASP A 66 9.35 14.33 -4.86
CA ASP A 66 10.76 14.63 -4.62
C ASP A 66 11.67 13.76 -5.49
N LYS A 67 12.65 14.37 -6.17
CA LYS A 67 13.65 13.62 -6.99
C LYS A 67 14.48 12.65 -6.15
N ARG A 68 14.64 12.91 -4.85
CA ARG A 68 15.36 12.07 -3.88
C ARG A 68 14.39 11.23 -3.04
N PHE A 69 13.17 10.96 -3.53
CA PHE A 69 12.17 10.14 -2.82
C PHE A 69 12.75 8.82 -2.33
N TRP A 70 13.62 8.19 -3.13
CA TRP A 70 14.15 6.87 -2.85
C TRP A 70 14.89 6.81 -1.51
N ARG A 71 15.68 7.84 -1.16
CA ARG A 71 16.37 7.93 0.16
C ARG A 71 15.41 8.14 1.33
N LYS A 72 14.24 8.70 1.06
CA LYS A 72 13.25 9.10 2.06
C LYS A 72 12.29 7.96 2.40
N VAL A 73 11.91 7.18 1.39
CA VAL A 73 10.92 6.10 1.53
C VAL A 73 11.56 4.72 1.61
N PHE A 74 12.65 4.45 0.88
CA PHE A 74 13.40 3.20 0.97
C PHE A 74 14.62 3.39 1.86
N LYS A 75 14.67 2.66 2.97
CA LYS A 75 15.78 2.70 3.92
C LYS A 75 16.37 1.29 4.07
N PRO A 76 17.69 1.19 4.35
CA PRO A 76 18.29 -0.11 4.62
C PRO A 76 17.61 -0.77 5.83
N LEU A 77 17.45 -2.09 5.76
CA LEU A 77 16.91 -2.89 6.86
C LEU A 77 17.86 -2.86 8.06
N LYS A 78 17.31 -2.70 9.25
CA LYS A 78 18.03 -2.84 10.51
C LYS A 78 17.62 -4.16 11.18
N LEU A 79 18.46 -4.71 12.05
CA LEU A 79 18.12 -5.93 12.80
C LEU A 79 16.81 -5.79 13.58
N GLY A 80 16.57 -4.63 14.19
CA GLY A 80 15.31 -4.34 14.88
C GLY A 80 14.07 -4.28 13.98
N ASP A 81 14.24 -4.19 12.66
CA ASP A 81 13.11 -4.26 11.71
C ASP A 81 12.66 -5.71 11.48
N LEU A 82 13.51 -6.71 11.69
CA LEU A 82 13.11 -8.13 11.59
C LEU A 82 12.02 -8.48 12.61
N PHE A 83 12.16 -8.01 13.84
CA PHE A 83 11.13 -8.19 14.88
C PHE A 83 9.82 -7.48 14.51
N LYS A 84 9.89 -6.29 13.92
CA LYS A 84 8.71 -5.56 13.46
C LYS A 84 8.04 -6.23 12.28
N ILE A 85 8.80 -6.77 11.33
CA ILE A 85 8.27 -7.57 10.22
C ILE A 85 7.45 -8.73 10.78
N PHE A 86 8.00 -9.50 11.74
CA PHE A 86 7.30 -10.59 12.39
C PHE A 86 6.01 -10.13 13.10
N LEU A 87 6.08 -9.07 13.91
CA LEU A 87 4.92 -8.54 14.61
C LEU A 87 3.82 -8.06 13.67
N VAL A 88 4.17 -7.31 12.63
CA VAL A 88 3.18 -6.81 11.67
C VAL A 88 2.58 -7.98 10.90
N LEU A 89 3.36 -8.97 10.49
CA LEU A 89 2.86 -10.17 9.85
C LEU A 89 1.84 -10.91 10.74
N LEU A 90 2.14 -11.06 12.04
CA LEU A 90 1.22 -11.63 13.02
C LEU A 90 -0.07 -10.82 13.12
N PHE A 91 0.01 -9.48 13.19
CA PHE A 91 -1.17 -8.62 13.22
C PHE A 91 -2.00 -8.69 11.93
N THR A 92 -1.36 -8.77 10.76
CA THR A 92 -2.06 -8.92 9.48
C THR A 92 -2.78 -10.27 9.40
N TYR A 93 -2.17 -11.37 9.85
CA TYR A 93 -2.85 -12.66 9.92
C TYR A 93 -3.98 -12.69 10.96
N ALA A 94 -3.79 -12.06 12.12
CA ALA A 94 -4.84 -11.92 13.11
C ALA A 94 -6.03 -11.13 12.54
N ALA A 95 -5.77 -10.04 11.81
CA ALA A 95 -6.78 -9.27 11.12
C ALA A 95 -7.53 -10.11 10.07
N ALA A 96 -6.78 -10.86 9.23
CA ALA A 96 -7.35 -11.79 8.25
C ALA A 96 -8.22 -12.88 8.89
N PHE A 97 -7.78 -13.44 10.01
CA PHE A 97 -8.55 -14.42 10.78
C PHE A 97 -9.83 -13.82 11.37
N LEU A 98 -9.77 -12.61 11.93
CA LEU A 98 -10.95 -11.94 12.49
C LEU A 98 -12.00 -11.65 11.42
N VAL A 99 -11.59 -11.14 10.26
CA VAL A 99 -12.53 -10.87 9.16
C VAL A 99 -13.07 -12.14 8.51
N SER A 100 -12.34 -13.27 8.57
CA SER A 100 -12.87 -14.55 8.07
C SER A 100 -13.96 -15.15 8.96
N GLN A 101 -14.12 -14.67 10.19
CA GLN A 101 -15.25 -15.05 11.06
C GLN A 101 -16.56 -14.36 10.67
N LEU A 102 -16.51 -13.37 9.77
CA LEU A 102 -17.70 -12.71 9.25
C LEU A 102 -18.41 -13.66 8.29
N SER A 103 -19.64 -14.06 8.63
CA SER A 103 -20.45 -14.98 7.82
C SER A 103 -21.06 -14.27 6.60
N VAL A 104 -20.20 -13.78 5.71
CA VAL A 104 -20.55 -13.01 4.50
C VAL A 104 -19.95 -13.69 3.28
N SER A 105 -20.73 -13.81 2.21
CA SER A 105 -20.23 -14.33 0.94
C SER A 105 -19.17 -13.40 0.35
N MET A 106 -18.00 -13.95 0.02
CA MET A 106 -16.88 -13.24 -0.59
C MET A 106 -16.61 -13.81 -1.98
N ASN A 107 -16.07 -12.97 -2.87
CA ASN A 107 -15.59 -13.42 -4.18
C ASN A 107 -14.13 -13.87 -4.06
N ASP A 108 -13.80 -14.98 -4.71
CA ASP A 108 -12.43 -15.49 -4.77
C ASP A 108 -11.53 -14.53 -5.52
N ASN A 109 -10.25 -14.51 -5.15
CA ASN A 109 -9.27 -13.74 -5.89
C ASN A 109 -9.00 -14.46 -7.24
N PRO A 110 -9.12 -13.77 -8.40
CA PRO A 110 -8.89 -14.38 -9.72
C PRO A 110 -7.50 -15.03 -9.88
N ILE A 111 -6.52 -14.65 -9.04
CA ILE A 111 -5.21 -15.28 -9.04
C ILE A 111 -5.28 -16.79 -8.74
N ILE A 112 -6.29 -17.23 -7.99
CA ILE A 112 -6.47 -18.64 -7.60
C ILE A 112 -6.64 -19.52 -8.84
N ASP A 113 -7.47 -19.09 -9.80
CA ASP A 113 -7.72 -19.84 -11.05
C ASP A 113 -6.51 -19.82 -11.99
N MET A 114 -5.64 -18.81 -11.88
CA MET A 114 -4.45 -18.66 -12.70
C MET A 114 -3.25 -19.44 -12.15
N LEU A 115 -3.28 -19.80 -10.87
CA LEU A 115 -2.16 -20.40 -10.17
C LEU A 115 -2.10 -21.91 -10.43
N SER A 116 -1.13 -22.34 -11.25
CA SER A 116 -0.76 -23.75 -11.41
C SER A 116 0.67 -23.99 -10.97
N LYS A 117 0.99 -25.23 -10.55
CA LYS A 117 2.34 -25.63 -10.11
C LYS A 117 3.43 -25.28 -11.15
N ASP A 118 3.09 -25.33 -12.44
CA ASP A 118 4.02 -25.04 -13.53
C ASP A 118 4.26 -23.54 -13.78
N LYS A 119 3.34 -22.67 -13.34
CA LYS A 119 3.42 -21.21 -13.57
C LYS A 119 3.72 -20.40 -12.31
N VAL A 120 3.77 -21.03 -11.14
CA VAL A 120 3.95 -20.38 -9.84
C VAL A 120 5.18 -19.47 -9.80
N VAL A 121 6.29 -19.88 -10.40
CA VAL A 121 7.54 -19.11 -10.41
C VAL A 121 7.39 -17.80 -11.21
N ILE A 122 6.69 -17.85 -12.35
CA ILE A 122 6.47 -16.66 -13.17
C ILE A 122 5.56 -15.67 -12.44
N TYR A 123 4.45 -16.16 -11.86
CA TYR A 123 3.55 -15.34 -11.06
C TYR A 123 4.21 -14.79 -9.79
N PHE A 124 5.16 -15.51 -9.21
CA PHE A 124 6.01 -15.02 -8.12
C PHE A 124 6.78 -13.77 -8.50
N PHE A 125 7.55 -13.79 -9.58
CA PHE A 125 8.33 -12.63 -9.96
C PHE A 125 7.46 -11.45 -10.41
N ILE A 126 6.36 -11.72 -11.11
CA ILE A 126 5.42 -10.68 -11.55
C ILE A 126 4.73 -10.02 -10.35
N SER A 127 4.24 -10.82 -9.39
CA SER A 127 3.56 -10.31 -8.19
C SER A 127 4.49 -9.50 -7.30
N ILE A 128 5.74 -9.91 -7.09
CA ILE A 128 6.72 -9.13 -6.33
C ILE A 128 6.83 -7.71 -6.86
N LEU A 129 6.92 -7.55 -8.19
CA LEU A 129 6.97 -6.22 -8.81
C LEU A 129 5.65 -5.45 -8.59
N GLN A 130 4.52 -6.13 -8.77
CA GLN A 130 3.18 -5.55 -8.63
C GLN A 130 2.87 -5.09 -7.19
N LEU A 131 3.23 -5.88 -6.18
CA LEU A 131 3.09 -5.56 -4.75
C LEU A 131 3.90 -4.32 -4.35
N LEU A 132 5.03 -4.07 -5.00
CA LEU A 132 5.78 -2.82 -4.78
C LEU A 132 4.97 -1.60 -5.25
N GLY A 133 4.27 -1.73 -6.39
CA GLY A 133 3.34 -0.71 -6.87
C GLY A 133 2.18 -0.48 -5.90
N GLU A 134 1.61 -1.55 -5.34
CA GLU A 134 0.56 -1.45 -4.32
C GLU A 134 1.01 -0.73 -3.04
N GLU A 135 2.22 -0.99 -2.55
CA GLU A 135 2.75 -0.28 -1.39
C GLU A 135 2.87 1.23 -1.67
N ILE A 136 3.26 1.62 -2.89
CA ILE A 136 3.32 3.04 -3.29
C ILE A 136 1.90 3.62 -3.45
N LEU A 137 0.98 2.83 -3.99
CA LEU A 137 -0.43 3.19 -4.17
C LEU A 137 -1.12 3.52 -2.84
N PHE A 138 -0.79 2.78 -1.77
CA PHE A 138 -1.19 3.12 -0.41
C PHE A 138 -0.42 4.33 0.16
N LEU A 139 0.91 4.34 -0.03
CA LEU A 139 1.81 5.30 0.60
C LEU A 139 1.50 6.76 0.23
N ILE A 140 1.26 7.04 -1.05
CA ILE A 140 1.09 8.42 -1.52
C ILE A 140 -0.17 9.07 -0.91
N PRO A 141 -1.37 8.44 -0.95
CA PRO A 141 -2.56 8.94 -0.24
C PRO A 141 -2.33 9.11 1.27
N PHE A 142 -1.69 8.12 1.92
CA PHE A 142 -1.36 8.20 3.34
C PHE A 142 -0.52 9.45 3.65
N LEU A 143 0.59 9.65 2.93
CA LEU A 143 1.47 10.78 3.14
C LEU A 143 0.81 12.11 2.78
N PHE A 144 -0.05 12.15 1.75
CA PHE A 144 -0.81 13.34 1.41
C PHE A 144 -1.71 13.75 2.58
N ILE A 145 -2.58 12.85 3.04
CA ILE A 145 -3.56 13.15 4.10
C ILE A 145 -2.82 13.53 5.39
N PHE A 146 -1.81 12.77 5.79
CA PHE A 146 -1.01 13.08 6.98
C PHE A 146 -0.38 14.47 6.90
N ASN A 147 0.28 14.81 5.78
CA ASN A 147 0.94 16.11 5.63
C ASN A 147 -0.05 17.29 5.57
N LYS A 148 -1.30 17.08 5.13
CA LYS A 148 -2.34 18.12 5.17
C LYS A 148 -2.97 18.33 6.55
N LEU A 149 -2.95 17.30 7.39
CA LEU A 149 -3.61 17.32 8.71
C LEU A 149 -2.64 17.57 9.87
N LYS A 150 -1.35 17.19 9.76
CA LYS A 150 -0.41 17.18 10.90
C LYS A 150 -0.17 18.54 11.58
N TYR A 151 -0.47 19.65 10.90
CA TYR A 151 -0.40 21.01 11.46
C TYR A 151 -1.77 21.63 11.76
N LYS A 152 -2.87 20.95 11.38
CA LYS A 152 -4.25 21.41 11.61
C LYS A 152 -4.90 20.72 12.81
N THR A 153 -4.32 19.63 13.28
CA THR A 153 -4.83 18.84 14.42
C THR A 153 -3.67 18.13 15.14
N ASN A 154 -3.98 17.40 16.21
CA ASN A 154 -3.02 16.57 16.91
C ASN A 154 -2.39 15.54 15.95
N LYS A 155 -1.06 15.38 15.99
CA LYS A 155 -0.30 14.44 15.16
C LYS A 155 -0.85 13.00 15.21
N LYS A 156 -1.30 12.52 16.37
CA LYS A 156 -1.91 11.18 16.52
C LYS A 156 -3.23 11.07 15.78
N VAL A 157 -4.05 12.12 15.83
CA VAL A 157 -5.32 12.20 15.09
C VAL A 157 -5.06 12.26 13.60
N ALA A 158 -4.14 13.13 13.15
CA ALA A 158 -3.73 13.21 11.75
C ALA A 158 -3.21 11.86 11.21
N LEU A 159 -2.39 11.15 12.00
CA LEU A 159 -1.89 9.83 11.67
C LEU A 159 -3.01 8.79 11.55
N THR A 160 -3.92 8.77 12.53
CA THR A 160 -5.03 7.81 12.55
C THR A 160 -5.98 8.02 11.37
N ILE A 161 -6.32 9.29 11.07
CA ILE A 161 -7.17 9.63 9.91
C ILE A 161 -6.46 9.26 8.61
N ALA A 162 -5.18 9.61 8.46
CA ALA A 162 -4.42 9.29 7.26
C ALA A 162 -4.36 7.78 7.03
N TRP A 163 -4.10 7.01 8.08
CA TRP A 163 -4.00 5.55 8.05
C TRP A 163 -5.34 4.89 7.70
N PHE A 164 -6.42 5.32 8.34
CA PHE A 164 -7.77 4.81 8.05
C PHE A 164 -8.18 5.12 6.62
N LEU A 165 -8.15 6.40 6.22
CA LEU A 165 -8.62 6.82 4.89
C LEU A 165 -7.77 6.25 3.74
N SER A 166 -6.45 6.12 3.91
CA SER A 166 -5.62 5.50 2.87
C SER A 166 -5.86 3.99 2.74
N SER A 167 -6.24 3.32 3.83
CA SER A 167 -6.65 1.90 3.80
C SER A 167 -8.00 1.72 3.11
N GLU A 168 -8.97 2.61 3.35
CA GLU A 168 -10.25 2.63 2.65
C GLU A 168 -10.09 2.91 1.15
N ILE A 169 -9.28 3.91 0.78
CA ILE A 169 -8.96 4.19 -0.63
C ILE A 169 -8.37 2.95 -1.29
N PHE A 170 -7.45 2.26 -0.61
CA PHE A 170 -6.87 1.03 -1.12
C PHE A 170 -7.94 -0.06 -1.33
N GLY A 171 -8.85 -0.25 -0.37
CA GLY A 171 -10.00 -1.15 -0.51
C GLY A 171 -10.87 -0.81 -1.71
N ILE A 172 -11.25 0.46 -1.89
CA ILE A 172 -12.07 0.92 -3.04
C ILE A 172 -11.42 0.57 -4.38
N LEU A 173 -10.10 0.69 -4.49
CA LEU A 173 -9.37 0.37 -5.73
C LEU A 173 -9.47 -1.11 -6.10
N HIS A 174 -9.84 -2.00 -5.16
CA HIS A 174 -10.03 -3.43 -5.40
C HIS A 174 -11.44 -3.81 -5.86
N LEU A 175 -12.38 -2.85 -5.94
CA LEU A 175 -13.74 -3.14 -6.39
C LEU A 175 -13.80 -3.90 -7.73
N PRO A 176 -13.04 -3.53 -8.78
CA PRO A 176 -13.07 -4.26 -10.05
C PRO A 176 -12.65 -5.74 -9.91
N THR A 177 -11.71 -6.04 -9.00
CA THR A 177 -11.21 -7.40 -8.76
C THR A 177 -12.25 -8.28 -8.06
N TYR A 178 -13.04 -7.71 -7.14
CA TYR A 178 -13.99 -8.45 -6.32
C TYR A 178 -15.45 -8.22 -6.73
N SER A 179 -15.70 -8.09 -8.03
CA SER A 179 -17.05 -7.93 -8.62
C SER A 179 -17.87 -6.81 -7.97
N TYR A 180 -17.21 -5.70 -7.62
CA TYR A 180 -17.79 -4.54 -6.94
C TYR A 180 -18.46 -4.84 -5.59
N ASN A 181 -18.02 -5.91 -4.90
CA ASN A 181 -18.44 -6.21 -3.53
C ASN A 181 -17.89 -5.15 -2.55
N LEU A 182 -18.72 -4.16 -2.24
CA LEU A 182 -18.38 -3.04 -1.35
C LEU A 182 -17.97 -3.52 0.05
N PHE A 183 -18.66 -4.52 0.60
CA PHE A 183 -18.34 -5.04 1.93
C PHE A 183 -16.95 -5.70 1.96
N GLN A 184 -16.67 -6.57 0.99
CA GLN A 184 -15.36 -7.21 0.88
C GLN A 184 -14.25 -6.16 0.73
N CYS A 185 -14.46 -5.12 -0.08
CA CYS A 185 -13.46 -4.09 -0.32
C CYS A 185 -13.23 -3.15 0.88
N LEU A 186 -14.30 -2.61 1.47
CA LEU A 186 -14.24 -1.61 2.55
C LEU A 186 -14.04 -2.24 3.94
N VAL A 187 -14.38 -3.51 4.13
CA VAL A 187 -14.22 -4.17 5.43
C VAL A 187 -13.04 -5.14 5.38
N VAL A 188 -13.07 -6.13 4.49
CA VAL A 188 -12.07 -7.22 4.50
C VAL A 188 -10.72 -6.71 4.01
N ILE A 189 -10.66 -6.19 2.77
CA ILE A 189 -9.42 -5.71 2.15
C ILE A 189 -8.85 -4.50 2.90
N ALA A 190 -9.70 -3.52 3.26
CA ALA A 190 -9.25 -2.36 4.01
C ALA A 190 -8.69 -2.72 5.40
N THR A 191 -9.28 -3.68 6.11
CA THR A 191 -8.78 -4.12 7.43
C THR A 191 -7.42 -4.81 7.33
N ILE A 192 -7.23 -5.67 6.32
CA ILE A 192 -5.92 -6.31 6.06
C ILE A 192 -4.88 -5.23 5.74
N ARG A 193 -5.22 -4.27 4.87
CA ARG A 193 -4.34 -3.14 4.52
C ARG A 193 -4.02 -2.26 5.73
N PHE A 194 -5.00 -2.03 6.60
CA PHE A 194 -4.82 -1.26 7.84
C PHE A 194 -3.77 -1.95 8.72
N ALA A 195 -3.91 -3.24 9.00
CA ALA A 195 -2.93 -3.99 9.80
C ALA A 195 -1.53 -4.01 9.15
N LEU A 196 -1.46 -4.33 7.85
CA LEU A 196 -0.20 -4.45 7.10
C LEU A 196 0.59 -3.14 7.08
N SER A 197 -0.09 -2.01 6.88
CA SER A 197 0.55 -0.69 6.80
C SER A 197 1.20 -0.21 8.11
N LEU A 198 0.98 -0.91 9.24
CA LEU A 198 1.79 -0.72 10.46
C LEU A 198 3.28 -0.90 10.20
N GLY A 199 3.66 -1.77 9.25
CA GLY A 199 5.04 -1.95 8.80
C GLY A 199 5.67 -0.61 8.40
N TYR A 200 4.96 0.21 7.63
CA TYR A 200 5.43 1.53 7.24
C TYR A 200 5.29 2.54 8.38
N ILE A 201 4.18 2.54 9.10
CA ILE A 201 3.90 3.54 10.14
C ILE A 201 4.93 3.48 11.28
N TRP A 202 5.33 2.29 11.71
CA TRP A 202 6.31 2.11 12.79
C TRP A 202 7.76 2.34 12.35
N THR A 203 8.10 2.01 11.11
CA THR A 203 9.49 2.05 10.64
C THR A 203 9.83 3.27 9.79
N LYS A 204 8.80 3.89 9.19
CA LYS A 204 8.92 4.91 8.14
C LYS A 204 9.83 4.41 7.01
N ASN A 205 9.74 3.11 6.70
CA ASN A 205 10.54 2.42 5.71
C ASN A 205 9.61 1.55 4.82
N LEU A 206 9.48 1.94 3.55
CA LEU A 206 8.65 1.23 2.58
C LEU A 206 9.16 -0.20 2.34
N THR A 207 10.47 -0.43 2.44
CA THR A 207 11.07 -1.77 2.30
C THR A 207 10.54 -2.75 3.35
N VAL A 208 10.26 -2.28 4.58
CA VAL A 208 9.76 -3.15 5.66
C VAL A 208 8.34 -3.60 5.38
N THR A 209 7.43 -2.66 5.08
CA THR A 209 6.02 -3.00 4.75
C THR A 209 5.93 -3.84 3.47
N TYR A 210 6.77 -3.56 2.48
CA TYR A 210 6.86 -4.34 1.26
C TYR A 210 7.26 -5.80 1.52
N ILE A 211 8.25 -6.06 2.37
CA ILE A 211 8.62 -7.43 2.76
C ILE A 211 7.47 -8.12 3.49
N VAL A 212 6.82 -7.43 4.43
CA VAL A 212 5.64 -7.98 5.12
C VAL A 212 4.54 -8.35 4.12
N HIS A 213 4.29 -7.50 3.13
CA HIS A 213 3.27 -7.71 2.12
C HIS A 213 3.58 -8.93 1.24
N VAL A 214 4.81 -9.03 0.73
CA VAL A 214 5.26 -10.19 -0.04
C VAL A 214 5.14 -11.47 0.78
N LEU A 215 5.57 -11.46 2.05
CA LEU A 215 5.48 -12.63 2.93
C LEU A 215 4.02 -13.02 3.21
N TYR A 216 3.17 -12.04 3.52
CA TYR A 216 1.77 -12.27 3.82
C TYR A 216 1.05 -12.98 2.67
N ASP A 217 1.15 -12.42 1.47
CA ASP A 217 0.49 -12.96 0.27
C ASP A 217 1.07 -14.34 -0.11
N TRP A 218 2.39 -14.47 -0.17
CA TRP A 218 3.00 -15.70 -0.66
C TRP A 218 2.92 -16.87 0.31
N ILE A 219 2.89 -16.64 1.62
CA ILE A 219 2.58 -17.71 2.57
C ILE A 219 1.16 -18.22 2.33
N ILE A 220 0.16 -17.34 2.13
CA ILE A 220 -1.23 -17.75 1.84
C ILE A 220 -1.31 -18.51 0.51
N LEU A 221 -0.72 -17.97 -0.56
CA LEU A 221 -0.75 -18.59 -1.89
C LEU A 221 -0.06 -19.95 -1.90
N LEU A 222 1.09 -20.10 -1.23
CA LEU A 222 1.79 -21.39 -1.13
C LEU A 222 0.98 -22.40 -0.33
N LEU A 223 0.39 -22.01 0.80
CA LEU A 223 -0.49 -22.89 1.57
C LEU A 223 -1.67 -23.40 0.72
N LEU A 224 -2.25 -22.53 -0.11
CA LEU A 224 -3.31 -22.92 -1.03
C LEU A 224 -2.82 -23.90 -2.11
N ILE A 225 -1.66 -23.66 -2.72
CA ILE A 225 -1.08 -24.56 -3.74
C ILE A 225 -0.78 -25.95 -3.17
N PHE A 226 -0.29 -26.03 -1.93
CA PHE A 226 0.05 -27.30 -1.30
C PHE A 226 -1.16 -28.01 -0.66
N ALA A 227 -2.27 -27.31 -0.45
CA ALA A 227 -3.53 -27.90 -0.02
C ALA A 227 -4.31 -28.59 -1.17
N ILE A 228 -3.89 -28.36 -2.43
CA ILE A 228 -4.47 -28.93 -3.67
C ILE A 228 -3.50 -29.94 -4.31
#